data_AF-A0A5N5D3G9-F1
#
_entry.id   AF-A0A5N5D3G9-F1
#
_cell.length_a   1.000
_cell.length_b   1.000
_cell.length_c   1.000
_cell.angle_alpha   90.00
_cell.angle_beta   90.00
_cell.angle_gamma   90.00
#
_symmetry.space_group_name_H-M   'P 1'
#
loop_
_entity.id
_entity.type
_entity.pdbx_description
1 polymer ?
#
loop_
_entity_poly.entity_id
_entity_poly.type
_entity_poly.pdbx_seq_one_letter_code
_entity_poly.pdbx_strand_id
1 'polypeptide(L)'
;MTRQTLSRSSRGMKRAATTSGHKTITHSKRAKPSTAGPPRPKKEASQQAESIGAPQKLSDAKWTAWSRHADSPPFPSFARPTREECYTAHSILEELHGDTVRKNFGETDMNYPIVMDALVVAAISQATSWANAQRAMRSMHDVYGSTFAYDAIVAGGPDKLRDALRPGGMQNRKAKILMGLLHDVKARHGRWDLQYLFDKTDEDVVKEVVSYWGIGLKCAHCLLSICLHRNRFAVDTHIYRISGLWGWRPNDAGVGDAQAHLNICVPDDIKFELHYQLIVHGRECPVCRGNGSGKLANCTNMYNHLQHNNLLERCYIRVTRDAHPL
;
A
#
# COMPACT_ATOMS: atom_id res chain seq x y z
N MET A 1 16.84 35.36 -49.60
CA MET A 1 18.31 35.20 -49.53
C MET A 1 18.60 34.07 -48.54
N THR A 2 18.28 32.80 -48.81
CA THR A 2 18.82 31.87 -49.83
C THR A 2 20.33 31.65 -49.70
N ARG A 3 20.71 30.51 -49.14
CA ARG A 3 21.90 29.67 -49.42
C ARG A 3 21.97 28.58 -48.32
N GLN A 4 22.33 27.33 -48.56
CA GLN A 4 22.35 26.46 -49.73
C GLN A 4 22.74 25.07 -49.19
N THR A 5 22.10 24.05 -49.72
CA THR A 5 22.33 22.60 -49.55
C THR A 5 23.62 22.10 -50.20
N LEU A 6 24.31 21.13 -49.59
CA LEU A 6 25.11 20.04 -50.20
C LEU A 6 25.21 18.91 -49.13
N SER A 7 24.62 17.72 -49.23
CA SER A 7 24.66 16.64 -50.23
C SER A 7 26.06 16.14 -50.58
N ARG A 8 26.43 14.95 -50.05
CA ARG A 8 27.17 13.93 -50.81
C ARG A 8 27.01 12.53 -50.22
N SER A 9 26.53 11.65 -51.08
CA SER A 9 26.42 10.19 -50.99
C SER A 9 27.65 9.55 -51.64
N SER A 10 28.10 8.39 -51.13
CA SER A 10 28.43 7.24 -52.00
C SER A 10 28.78 5.97 -51.21
N ARG A 11 28.04 4.88 -51.54
CA ARG A 11 28.48 3.49 -51.84
C ARG A 11 29.48 2.82 -50.87
N GLY A 12 29.27 1.63 -50.32
CA GLY A 12 28.47 0.48 -50.75
C GLY A 12 29.40 -0.74 -50.87
N MET A 13 29.16 -1.82 -50.12
CA MET A 13 29.69 -3.14 -50.47
C MET A 13 28.83 -4.26 -49.86
N LYS A 14 28.16 -5.01 -50.75
CA LYS A 14 27.49 -6.29 -50.51
C LYS A 14 28.48 -7.43 -50.80
N ARG A 15 28.31 -8.56 -50.12
CA ARG A 15 28.51 -9.97 -50.58
C ARG A 15 28.40 -10.87 -49.34
N ALA A 16 27.96 -12.13 -49.37
CA ALA A 16 27.15 -12.94 -50.26
C ALA A 16 26.95 -14.27 -49.49
N ALA A 17 25.81 -14.93 -49.71
CA ALA A 17 25.51 -16.25 -49.17
C ALA A 17 26.27 -17.36 -49.91
N THR A 18 26.57 -18.46 -49.22
CA THR A 18 26.84 -19.76 -49.85
C THR A 18 26.24 -20.90 -49.03
N THR A 19 25.35 -21.63 -49.70
CA THR A 19 24.78 -22.95 -49.38
C THR A 19 25.78 -24.08 -49.65
N SER A 20 25.73 -25.15 -48.86
CA SER A 20 25.95 -26.53 -49.35
C SER A 20 25.38 -27.53 -48.34
N GLY A 21 24.78 -28.60 -48.84
CA GLY A 21 24.10 -29.64 -48.06
C GLY A 21 24.77 -31.01 -48.12
N HIS A 22 24.03 -31.97 -47.56
CA HIS A 22 24.15 -33.44 -47.66
C HIS A 22 25.25 -34.15 -46.84
N LYS A 23 24.86 -34.95 -45.81
CA LYS A 23 24.45 -36.36 -45.94
C LYS A 23 24.02 -36.98 -44.59
N THR A 24 23.08 -37.92 -44.73
CA THR A 24 22.40 -38.78 -43.75
C THR A 24 23.32 -39.87 -43.20
N ILE A 25 23.28 -40.15 -41.89
CA ILE A 25 23.46 -41.51 -41.33
C ILE A 25 22.50 -41.71 -40.15
N THR A 26 21.73 -42.79 -40.27
CA THR A 26 20.73 -43.33 -39.35
C THR A 26 21.35 -44.05 -38.15
N HIS A 27 20.77 -43.91 -36.95
CA HIS A 27 20.74 -45.01 -35.99
C HIS A 27 19.41 -45.08 -35.24
N SER A 28 18.73 -46.21 -35.49
CA SER A 28 17.48 -46.66 -34.91
C SER A 28 17.64 -47.04 -33.42
N LYS A 29 16.72 -46.57 -32.56
CA LYS A 29 16.38 -47.24 -31.29
C LYS A 29 14.86 -47.31 -31.12
N ARG A 30 14.34 -48.42 -31.64
CA ARG A 30 13.19 -49.25 -31.21
C ARG A 30 12.33 -48.73 -30.04
N ALA A 31 11.06 -48.44 -30.37
CA ALA A 31 9.97 -48.23 -29.44
C ALA A 31 9.49 -49.54 -28.76
N LYS A 32 8.97 -49.41 -27.53
CA LYS A 32 8.07 -50.40 -26.89
C LYS A 32 6.74 -49.71 -26.52
N PRO A 33 5.60 -50.40 -26.64
CA PRO A 33 4.26 -49.81 -26.57
C PRO A 33 3.66 -49.85 -25.15
N SER A 34 2.79 -48.89 -24.84
CA SER A 34 1.96 -48.91 -23.62
C SER A 34 0.65 -48.16 -23.86
N THR A 35 -0.35 -48.94 -24.29
CA THR A 35 -1.80 -48.87 -24.04
C THR A 35 -2.43 -47.52 -23.63
N ALA A 36 -3.31 -47.02 -24.50
CA ALA A 36 -4.26 -45.95 -24.26
C ALA A 36 -5.39 -46.39 -23.31
N GLY A 37 -5.61 -45.62 -22.25
CA GLY A 37 -6.80 -45.71 -21.39
C GLY A 37 -7.92 -44.78 -21.90
N PRO A 38 -9.20 -45.08 -21.58
CA PRO A 38 -10.36 -44.38 -22.13
C PRO A 38 -10.46 -42.93 -21.63
N PRO A 39 -11.07 -42.01 -22.42
CA PRO A 39 -11.13 -40.59 -22.08
C PRO A 39 -12.07 -40.35 -20.90
N ARG A 40 -11.58 -39.62 -19.89
CA ARG A 40 -12.36 -39.23 -18.71
C ARG A 40 -13.37 -38.13 -19.10
N PRO A 41 -14.65 -38.24 -18.71
CA PRO A 41 -15.69 -37.30 -19.15
C PRO A 41 -15.46 -35.89 -18.61
N LYS A 42 -15.72 -34.90 -19.48
CA LYS A 42 -15.73 -33.47 -19.16
C LYS A 42 -16.76 -33.23 -18.04
N LYS A 43 -16.29 -32.76 -16.88
CA LYS A 43 -17.18 -32.16 -15.88
C LYS A 43 -17.45 -30.72 -16.30
N GLU A 44 -18.66 -30.48 -16.80
CA GLU A 44 -19.31 -29.19 -16.67
C GLU A 44 -19.36 -28.85 -15.17
N ALA A 45 -18.60 -27.83 -14.77
CA ALA A 45 -18.67 -27.27 -13.43
C ALA A 45 -19.52 -26.01 -13.51
N SER A 46 -20.72 -26.15 -12.97
CA SER A 46 -21.78 -25.17 -12.81
C SER A 46 -21.25 -23.83 -12.28
N GLN A 47 -21.76 -22.75 -12.86
CA GLN A 47 -21.69 -21.42 -12.29
C GLN A 47 -22.39 -21.43 -10.93
N GLN A 48 -21.62 -21.58 -9.85
CA GLN A 48 -22.09 -21.23 -8.52
C GLN A 48 -21.87 -19.73 -8.33
N ALA A 49 -22.98 -18.99 -8.32
CA ALA A 49 -23.02 -17.65 -7.77
C ALA A 49 -22.56 -17.72 -6.31
N GLU A 50 -21.37 -17.17 -6.03
CA GLU A 50 -20.90 -16.97 -4.65
C GLU A 50 -21.86 -16.00 -3.95
N SER A 51 -22.45 -16.49 -2.86
CA SER A 51 -23.46 -15.78 -2.07
C SER A 51 -22.85 -14.64 -1.24
N ILE A 52 -23.65 -13.58 -1.10
CA ILE A 52 -23.40 -12.36 -0.33
C ILE A 52 -23.50 -12.68 1.19
N GLY A 53 -22.62 -13.55 1.70
CA GLY A 53 -22.63 -13.99 3.12
C GLY A 53 -21.28 -13.88 3.84
N ALA A 54 -20.18 -13.63 3.11
CA ALA A 54 -18.84 -13.44 3.66
C ALA A 54 -18.47 -12.04 4.22
N PRO A 55 -19.19 -10.91 3.97
CA PRO A 55 -18.71 -9.59 4.43
C PRO A 55 -18.68 -9.40 5.95
N GLN A 56 -19.69 -9.92 6.65
CA GLN A 56 -19.97 -9.58 8.05
C GLN A 56 -18.96 -10.21 9.04
N LYS A 57 -18.58 -11.47 8.82
CA LYS A 57 -17.55 -12.12 9.66
C LYS A 57 -16.17 -11.46 9.55
N LEU A 58 -15.83 -10.95 8.36
CA LEU A 58 -14.56 -10.24 8.13
C LEU A 58 -14.56 -8.84 8.74
N SER A 59 -15.71 -8.15 8.79
CA SER A 59 -15.84 -6.88 9.52
C SER A 59 -15.72 -7.09 11.02
N ASP A 60 -16.31 -8.16 11.57
CA ASP A 60 -16.29 -8.45 13.00
C ASP A 60 -14.87 -8.76 13.51
N ALA A 61 -14.08 -9.52 12.74
CA ALA A 61 -12.69 -9.80 13.07
C ALA A 61 -11.81 -8.54 13.07
N LYS A 62 -11.99 -7.64 12.09
CA LYS A 62 -11.28 -6.35 12.02
C LYS A 62 -11.68 -5.43 13.16
N TRP A 63 -12.97 -5.37 13.46
CA TRP A 63 -13.52 -4.61 14.57
C TRP A 63 -12.97 -5.11 15.91
N THR A 64 -13.02 -6.42 16.13
CA THR A 64 -12.50 -7.05 17.34
C THR A 64 -11.00 -6.80 17.51
N ALA A 65 -10.23 -6.79 16.42
CA ALA A 65 -8.80 -6.46 16.47
C ALA A 65 -8.54 -5.01 16.89
N TRP A 66 -9.43 -4.07 16.54
CA TRP A 66 -9.31 -2.68 16.95
C TRP A 66 -9.81 -2.44 18.38
N SER A 67 -11.01 -2.94 18.71
CA SER A 67 -11.68 -2.66 19.99
C SER A 67 -10.91 -3.19 21.20
N ARG A 68 -10.11 -4.25 21.03
CA ARG A 68 -9.23 -4.76 22.10
C ARG A 68 -8.23 -3.73 22.64
N HIS A 69 -7.85 -2.75 21.83
CA HIS A 69 -6.73 -1.83 22.13
C HIS A 69 -7.04 -0.37 21.75
N ALA A 70 -8.32 0.00 21.68
CA ALA A 70 -8.76 1.34 21.30
C ALA A 70 -8.13 2.44 22.16
N ASP A 71 -8.11 2.21 23.48
CA ASP A 71 -7.67 3.19 24.49
C ASP A 71 -6.58 2.65 25.43
N SER A 72 -6.03 1.47 25.14
CA SER A 72 -5.01 0.85 25.99
C SER A 72 -3.92 0.18 25.16
N PRO A 73 -2.63 0.38 25.50
CA PRO A 73 -1.54 -0.16 24.72
C PRO A 73 -1.57 -1.69 24.76
N PRO A 74 -1.44 -2.37 23.61
CA PRO A 74 -1.39 -3.84 23.56
C PRO A 74 -0.15 -4.41 24.26
N PHE A 75 0.87 -3.57 24.50
CA PHE A 75 2.14 -3.96 25.12
C PHE A 75 2.45 -3.11 26.36
N PRO A 76 1.79 -3.35 27.51
CA PRO A 76 2.00 -2.55 28.73
C PRO A 76 3.45 -2.55 29.24
N SER A 77 4.19 -3.63 28.98
CA SER A 77 5.61 -3.78 29.37
C SER A 77 6.60 -3.24 28.34
N PHE A 78 6.13 -2.78 27.16
CA PHE A 78 6.97 -2.27 26.09
C PHE A 78 6.79 -0.76 25.93
N ALA A 79 7.66 0.01 26.59
CA ALA A 79 7.54 1.47 26.70
C ALA A 79 8.16 2.27 25.54
N ARG A 80 8.29 1.68 24.34
CA ARG A 80 8.93 2.30 23.16
C ARG A 80 7.94 2.39 21.99
N PRO A 81 7.97 3.45 21.16
CA PRO A 81 8.86 4.59 21.25
C PRO A 81 8.51 5.49 22.43
N THR A 82 9.51 6.09 23.06
CA THR A 82 9.32 7.18 24.00
C THR A 82 8.96 8.46 23.23
N ARG A 83 8.37 9.44 23.94
CA ARG A 83 8.10 10.76 23.35
C ARG A 83 9.37 11.39 22.77
N GLU A 84 10.48 11.31 23.49
CA GLU A 84 11.79 11.84 23.06
C GLU A 84 12.28 11.20 21.76
N GLU A 85 12.12 9.89 21.60
CA GLU A 85 12.46 9.21 20.34
C GLU A 85 11.59 9.66 19.19
N CYS A 86 10.28 9.84 19.42
CA CYS A 86 9.36 10.31 18.39
C CYS A 86 9.76 11.70 17.89
N TYR A 87 10.06 12.64 18.79
CA TYR A 87 10.52 13.98 18.41
C TYR A 87 11.89 13.98 17.76
N THR A 88 12.81 13.15 18.24
CA THR A 88 14.14 13.01 17.63
C THR A 88 14.01 12.50 16.20
N ALA A 89 13.22 11.45 15.98
CA ALA A 89 12.95 10.92 14.65
C ALA A 89 12.28 11.95 13.76
N HIS A 90 11.27 12.67 14.26
CA HIS A 90 10.60 13.74 13.52
C HIS A 90 11.59 14.82 13.06
N SER A 91 12.46 15.32 13.95
CA SER A 91 13.49 16.32 13.61
C SER A 91 14.45 15.85 12.52
N ILE A 92 14.98 14.62 12.66
CA ILE A 92 15.89 14.03 11.65
C ILE A 92 15.17 13.87 10.31
N LEU A 93 13.95 13.35 10.34
CA LEU A 93 13.21 13.10 9.11
C LEU A 93 12.74 14.39 8.45
N GLU A 94 12.52 15.45 9.22
CA GLU A 94 12.23 16.78 8.68
C GLU A 94 13.42 17.32 7.90
N GLU A 95 14.64 17.21 8.45
CA GLU A 95 15.87 17.60 7.75
C GLU A 95 16.09 16.78 6.45
N LEU A 96 15.83 15.47 6.51
CA LEU A 96 16.08 14.58 5.38
C LEU A 96 15.00 14.60 4.30
N HIS A 97 13.73 14.71 4.70
CA HIS A 97 12.57 14.42 3.86
C HIS A 97 11.53 15.53 3.84
N GLY A 98 11.66 16.60 4.63
CA GLY A 98 10.66 17.65 4.78
C GLY A 98 10.24 18.28 3.44
N ASP A 99 11.21 18.58 2.57
CA ASP A 99 10.92 19.13 1.23
C ASP A 99 10.16 18.15 0.34
N THR A 100 10.54 16.88 0.37
CA THR A 100 9.85 15.82 -0.37
C THR A 100 8.44 15.59 0.17
N VAL A 101 8.24 15.68 1.49
CA VAL A 101 6.92 15.58 2.13
C VAL A 101 6.04 16.75 1.69
N ARG A 102 6.52 18.00 1.82
CA ARG A 102 5.77 19.20 1.37
C ARG A 102 5.42 19.14 -0.11
N LYS A 103 6.32 18.64 -0.96
CA LYS A 103 6.09 18.50 -2.40
C LYS A 103 5.05 17.43 -2.73
N ASN A 104 5.06 16.30 -2.02
CA ASN A 104 4.20 15.16 -2.33
C ASN A 104 2.85 15.19 -1.62
N PHE A 105 2.77 15.90 -0.50
CA PHE A 105 1.66 15.87 0.46
C PHE A 105 1.33 17.26 1.01
N GLY A 106 1.67 18.34 0.29
CA GLY A 106 1.32 19.71 0.67
C GLY A 106 -0.19 19.90 0.88
N GLU A 107 -0.56 20.94 1.63
CA GLU A 107 -1.93 21.20 2.11
C GLU A 107 -3.01 21.14 1.00
N THR A 108 -2.68 21.50 -0.24
CA THR A 108 -3.63 21.51 -1.36
C THR A 108 -3.95 20.12 -1.92
N ASP A 109 -3.02 19.17 -1.86
CA ASP A 109 -3.17 17.85 -2.48
C ASP A 109 -3.81 16.81 -1.52
N MET A 110 -3.85 17.12 -0.22
CA MET A 110 -4.28 16.20 0.83
C MET A 110 -5.54 16.64 1.58
N ASN A 111 -6.14 17.76 1.19
CA ASN A 111 -7.44 18.16 1.72
C ASN A 111 -8.56 17.40 0.98
N TYR A 112 -9.09 16.37 1.63
CA TYR A 112 -10.29 15.67 1.18
C TYR A 112 -11.46 16.03 2.09
N PRO A 113 -12.19 17.13 1.83
CA PRO A 113 -13.28 17.59 2.69
C PRO A 113 -14.50 16.66 2.63
N ILE A 114 -14.57 15.79 1.61
CA ILE A 114 -15.67 14.85 1.38
C ILE A 114 -15.22 13.45 1.82
N VAL A 115 -15.90 12.90 2.82
CA VAL A 115 -15.56 11.62 3.46
C VAL A 115 -15.57 10.46 2.46
N MET A 116 -16.54 10.45 1.55
CA MET A 116 -16.67 9.43 0.52
C MET A 116 -15.47 9.43 -0.43
N ASP A 117 -15.05 10.61 -0.88
CA ASP A 117 -13.92 10.80 -1.78
C ASP A 117 -12.63 10.37 -1.12
N ALA A 118 -12.41 10.78 0.13
CA ALA A 118 -11.27 10.34 0.93
C ALA A 118 -11.20 8.81 1.04
N LEU A 119 -12.35 8.14 1.23
CA LEU A 119 -12.41 6.69 1.33
C LEU A 119 -12.11 5.99 0.00
N VAL A 120 -12.59 6.54 -1.11
CA VAL A 120 -12.28 6.08 -2.47
C VAL A 120 -10.79 6.23 -2.78
N VAL A 121 -10.18 7.38 -2.44
CA VAL A 121 -8.73 7.59 -2.58
C VAL A 121 -7.94 6.60 -1.72
N ALA A 122 -8.37 6.37 -0.47
CA ALA A 122 -7.74 5.40 0.41
C ALA A 122 -7.80 3.97 -0.17
N ALA A 123 -8.92 3.58 -0.78
CA ALA A 123 -9.09 2.30 -1.45
C ALA A 123 -8.21 2.16 -2.71
N ILE A 124 -8.15 3.20 -3.56
CA ILE A 124 -7.30 3.22 -4.76
C ILE A 124 -5.81 3.13 -4.39
N SER A 125 -5.43 3.72 -3.25
CA SER A 125 -4.05 3.78 -2.76
C SER A 125 -3.58 2.49 -2.08
N GLN A 126 -4.45 1.48 -1.90
CA GLN A 126 -4.06 0.21 -1.32
C GLN A 126 -3.08 -0.56 -2.23
N ALA A 127 -2.07 -1.17 -1.60
CA ALA A 127 -1.09 -2.06 -2.24
C ALA A 127 -0.42 -1.48 -3.50
N THR A 128 -0.26 -0.16 -3.57
CA THR A 128 0.37 0.53 -4.70
C THR A 128 1.15 1.76 -4.22
N SER A 129 1.98 2.34 -5.09
CA SER A 129 2.63 3.62 -4.80
C SER A 129 1.68 4.80 -5.01
N TRP A 130 1.97 5.95 -4.39
CA TRP A 130 1.19 7.17 -4.62
C TRP A 130 1.17 7.57 -6.10
N ALA A 131 2.31 7.49 -6.79
CA ALA A 131 2.39 7.75 -8.23
C ALA A 131 1.46 6.84 -9.05
N ASN A 132 1.34 5.57 -8.67
CA ASN A 132 0.42 4.63 -9.32
C ASN A 132 -1.05 4.96 -9.00
N ALA A 133 -1.36 5.33 -7.75
CA ALA A 133 -2.69 5.76 -7.35
C ALA A 133 -3.13 7.01 -8.13
N GLN A 134 -2.26 8.01 -8.24
CA GLN A 134 -2.50 9.21 -9.05
C GLN A 134 -2.72 8.89 -10.54
N ARG A 135 -1.97 7.94 -11.12
CA ARG A 135 -2.23 7.49 -12.50
C ARG A 135 -3.60 6.84 -12.67
N ALA A 136 -4.03 6.03 -11.70
CA ALA A 136 -5.38 5.45 -11.72
C ALA A 136 -6.47 6.53 -11.57
N MET A 137 -6.30 7.48 -10.64
CA MET A 137 -7.25 8.59 -10.45
C MET A 137 -7.36 9.46 -11.70
N ARG A 138 -6.23 9.84 -12.32
CA ARG A 138 -6.24 10.57 -13.61
C ARG A 138 -6.96 9.80 -14.72
N SER A 139 -6.68 8.51 -14.85
CA SER A 139 -7.35 7.65 -15.83
C SER A 139 -8.87 7.56 -15.56
N MET A 140 -9.30 7.47 -14.29
CA MET A 140 -10.73 7.53 -13.94
C MET A 140 -11.34 8.87 -14.31
N HIS A 141 -10.66 9.99 -14.01
CA HIS A 141 -11.09 11.31 -14.43
C HIS A 141 -11.27 11.41 -15.95
N ASP A 142 -10.31 10.94 -16.74
CA ASP A 142 -10.38 11.00 -18.20
C ASP A 142 -11.51 10.14 -18.77
N VAL A 143 -11.80 8.99 -18.15
CA VAL A 143 -12.84 8.04 -18.61
C VAL A 143 -14.25 8.44 -18.20
N TYR A 144 -14.41 9.08 -17.04
CA TYR A 144 -15.72 9.37 -16.43
C TYR A 144 -16.02 10.88 -16.30
N GLY A 145 -15.09 11.76 -16.66
CA GLY A 145 -15.17 13.21 -16.47
C GLY A 145 -14.77 13.69 -15.07
N SER A 146 -14.75 12.79 -14.08
CA SER A 146 -14.22 13.03 -12.73
C SER A 146 -13.84 11.71 -12.06
N THR A 147 -12.80 11.72 -11.22
CA THR A 147 -12.42 10.59 -10.37
C THR A 147 -13.58 10.14 -9.46
N PHE A 148 -14.43 11.09 -9.07
CA PHE A 148 -15.54 10.90 -8.12
C PHE A 148 -16.91 10.92 -8.81
N ALA A 149 -16.97 10.67 -10.13
CA ALA A 149 -18.22 10.55 -10.89
C ALA A 149 -18.94 9.23 -10.59
N TYR A 150 -19.43 9.06 -9.35
CA TYR A 150 -19.94 7.78 -8.85
C TYR A 150 -21.11 7.22 -9.67
N ASP A 151 -22.05 8.04 -10.12
CA ASP A 151 -23.13 7.61 -11.01
C ASP A 151 -22.58 6.99 -12.30
N ALA A 152 -21.62 7.68 -12.95
CA ALA A 152 -21.03 7.22 -14.20
C ALA A 152 -20.17 5.96 -14.00
N ILE A 153 -19.48 5.86 -12.86
CA ILE A 153 -18.68 4.68 -12.48
C ILE A 153 -19.59 3.46 -12.31
N VAL A 154 -20.67 3.59 -11.52
CA VAL A 154 -21.60 2.49 -11.25
C VAL A 154 -22.35 2.10 -12.53
N ALA A 155 -22.88 3.06 -13.28
CA ALA A 155 -23.56 2.79 -14.56
C ALA A 155 -22.64 2.15 -15.59
N GLY A 156 -21.34 2.49 -15.59
CA GLY A 156 -20.34 1.90 -16.47
C GLY A 156 -19.95 0.46 -16.13
N GLY A 157 -20.27 0.00 -14.91
CA GLY A 157 -20.03 -1.37 -14.47
C GLY A 157 -18.57 -1.72 -14.16
N PRO A 158 -18.34 -2.93 -13.59
CA PRO A 158 -17.04 -3.34 -13.06
C PRO A 158 -15.94 -3.48 -14.12
N ASP A 159 -16.29 -3.85 -15.36
CA ASP A 159 -15.31 -4.05 -16.44
C ASP A 159 -14.71 -2.73 -16.91
N LYS A 160 -15.55 -1.71 -17.12
CA LYS A 160 -15.09 -0.36 -17.49
C LYS A 160 -14.23 0.24 -16.38
N LEU A 161 -14.63 0.07 -15.12
CA LEU A 161 -13.86 0.55 -13.97
C LEU A 161 -12.51 -0.15 -13.86
N ARG A 162 -12.47 -1.48 -14.03
CA ARG A 162 -11.22 -2.24 -14.06
C ARG A 162 -10.27 -1.69 -15.13
N ASP A 163 -10.77 -1.39 -16.31
CA ASP A 163 -9.95 -0.90 -17.40
C ASP A 163 -9.43 0.52 -17.12
N ALA A 164 -10.27 1.40 -16.55
CA ALA A 164 -9.86 2.72 -16.08
C ALA A 164 -8.79 2.65 -14.97
N LEU A 165 -8.83 1.65 -14.08
CA LEU A 165 -7.87 1.48 -12.98
C LEU A 165 -6.54 0.85 -13.39
N ARG A 166 -6.46 0.25 -14.59
CA ARG A 166 -5.31 -0.53 -15.07
C ARG A 166 -3.95 0.19 -14.93
N PRO A 167 -3.81 1.51 -15.19
CA PRO A 167 -2.52 2.21 -15.06
C PRO A 167 -1.93 2.24 -13.64
N GLY A 168 -2.74 2.04 -12.60
CA GLY A 168 -2.32 2.03 -11.21
C GLY A 168 -2.06 0.63 -10.62
N GLY A 169 -2.25 -0.41 -11.42
CA GLY A 169 -2.11 -1.81 -11.04
C GLY A 169 -3.19 -2.32 -10.08
N MET A 170 -3.24 -3.66 -9.93
CA MET A 170 -4.17 -4.37 -9.03
C MET A 170 -5.64 -4.07 -9.35
N GLN A 171 -5.92 -3.74 -10.60
CA GLN A 171 -7.19 -3.24 -11.09
C GLN A 171 -8.36 -4.18 -10.83
N ASN A 172 -8.14 -5.49 -10.92
CA ASN A 172 -9.19 -6.48 -10.65
C ASN A 172 -9.67 -6.41 -9.19
N ARG A 173 -8.74 -6.33 -8.24
CA ARG A 173 -9.06 -6.22 -6.81
C ARG A 173 -9.65 -4.86 -6.50
N LYS A 174 -9.07 -3.78 -7.03
CA LYS A 174 -9.55 -2.42 -6.79
C LYS A 174 -10.95 -2.16 -7.35
N ALA A 175 -11.24 -2.65 -8.56
CA ALA A 175 -12.58 -2.53 -9.15
C ALA A 175 -13.63 -3.24 -8.29
N LYS A 176 -13.32 -4.45 -7.77
CA LYS A 176 -14.21 -5.15 -6.83
C LYS A 176 -14.42 -4.37 -5.53
N ILE A 177 -13.36 -3.80 -4.95
CA ILE A 177 -13.45 -3.01 -3.71
C ILE A 177 -14.30 -1.77 -3.93
N LEU A 178 -14.03 -1.00 -5.00
CA LEU A 178 -14.75 0.24 -5.29
C LEU A 178 -16.22 0.00 -5.65
N MET A 179 -16.52 -0.99 -6.51
CA MET A 179 -17.92 -1.32 -6.82
C MET A 179 -18.68 -1.79 -5.58
N GLY A 180 -18.04 -2.63 -4.75
CA GLY A 180 -18.61 -3.09 -3.48
C GLY A 180 -18.90 -1.92 -2.53
N LEU A 181 -17.91 -1.03 -2.33
CA LEU A 181 -18.05 0.18 -1.53
C LEU A 181 -19.19 1.06 -2.03
N LEU A 182 -19.22 1.37 -3.33
CA LEU A 182 -20.24 2.25 -3.93
C LEU A 182 -21.65 1.67 -3.78
N HIS A 183 -21.84 0.38 -4.05
CA HIS A 183 -23.15 -0.25 -3.88
C HIS A 183 -23.58 -0.30 -2.41
N ASP A 184 -22.68 -0.66 -1.50
CA ASP A 184 -22.97 -0.79 -0.08
C ASP A 184 -23.32 0.56 0.56
N VAL A 185 -22.51 1.61 0.29
CA VAL A 185 -22.81 2.98 0.76
C VAL A 185 -24.17 3.44 0.21
N LYS A 186 -24.43 3.26 -1.09
CA LYS A 186 -25.71 3.65 -1.71
C LYS A 186 -26.90 2.89 -1.10
N ALA A 187 -26.74 1.60 -0.82
CA ALA A 187 -27.78 0.77 -0.22
C ALA A 187 -28.08 1.17 1.24
N ARG A 188 -27.04 1.49 2.04
CA ARG A 188 -27.19 1.87 3.44
C ARG A 188 -27.66 3.30 3.66
N HIS A 189 -27.17 4.23 2.84
CA HIS A 189 -27.33 5.67 3.07
C HIS A 189 -28.18 6.38 2.00
N GLY A 190 -28.59 5.68 0.94
CA GLY A 190 -29.38 6.22 -0.18
C GLY A 190 -28.59 7.12 -1.14
N ARG A 191 -27.36 7.51 -0.78
CA ARG A 191 -26.44 8.37 -1.52
C ARG A 191 -24.99 8.03 -1.18
N TRP A 192 -24.04 8.41 -2.03
CA TRP A 192 -22.60 8.28 -1.77
C TRP A 192 -22.11 9.43 -0.90
N ASP A 193 -22.60 9.46 0.33
CA ASP A 193 -22.35 10.53 1.29
C ASP A 193 -22.15 9.88 2.66
N LEU A 194 -21.00 10.16 3.26
CA LEU A 194 -20.62 9.71 4.60
C LEU A 194 -20.24 10.92 5.48
N GLN A 195 -20.67 12.13 5.14
CA GLN A 195 -20.26 13.36 5.82
C GLN A 195 -20.68 13.37 7.29
N TYR A 196 -21.76 12.66 7.65
CA TYR A 196 -22.20 12.49 9.04
C TYR A 196 -21.12 11.90 9.97
N LEU A 197 -20.08 11.27 9.41
CA LEU A 197 -18.94 10.75 10.17
C LEU A 197 -18.09 11.85 10.84
N PHE A 198 -18.20 13.11 10.40
CA PHE A 198 -17.58 14.24 11.12
C PHE A 198 -18.11 14.39 12.55
N ASP A 199 -19.38 14.04 12.78
CA ASP A 199 -20.07 14.16 14.08
C ASP A 199 -19.97 12.88 14.93
N LYS A 200 -19.23 11.88 14.47
CA LYS A 200 -19.08 10.58 15.15
C LYS A 200 -17.80 10.50 15.96
N THR A 201 -17.80 9.60 16.95
CA THR A 201 -16.59 9.25 17.68
C THR A 201 -15.63 8.51 16.76
N ASP A 202 -14.33 8.54 17.06
CA ASP A 202 -13.33 7.81 16.28
C ASP A 202 -13.63 6.31 16.22
N GLU A 203 -14.18 5.77 17.32
CA GLU A 203 -14.64 4.39 17.41
C GLU A 203 -15.77 4.09 16.40
N ASP A 204 -16.82 4.91 16.37
CA ASP A 204 -17.93 4.77 15.44
C ASP A 204 -17.48 4.91 13.97
N VAL A 205 -16.55 5.84 13.71
CA VAL A 205 -15.95 6.01 12.37
C VAL A 205 -15.19 4.75 11.96
N VAL A 206 -14.31 4.22 12.83
CA VAL A 206 -13.57 2.99 12.51
C VAL A 206 -14.55 1.85 12.25
N LYS A 207 -15.56 1.67 13.11
CA LYS A 207 -16.59 0.62 12.98
C LYS A 207 -17.31 0.68 11.64
N GLU A 208 -17.78 1.87 11.27
CA GLU A 208 -18.44 2.09 9.98
C GLU A 208 -17.47 1.80 8.83
N VAL A 209 -16.26 2.35 8.86
CA VAL A 209 -15.33 2.26 7.73
C VAL A 209 -14.81 0.83 7.50
N VAL A 210 -14.54 0.06 8.56
CA VAL A 210 -14.07 -1.33 8.41
C VAL A 210 -15.17 -2.32 8.07
N SER A 211 -16.45 -1.92 8.19
CA SER A 211 -17.60 -2.71 7.75
C SER A 211 -17.63 -2.90 6.24
N TYR A 212 -17.09 -1.93 5.48
CA TYR A 212 -17.01 -2.01 4.02
C TYR A 212 -16.00 -3.07 3.57
N TRP A 213 -16.41 -3.93 2.65
CA TRP A 213 -15.55 -4.98 2.15
C TRP A 213 -14.29 -4.42 1.47
N GLY A 214 -13.13 -5.02 1.79
CA GLY A 214 -11.83 -4.56 1.27
C GLY A 214 -11.26 -3.31 1.95
N ILE A 215 -12.01 -2.63 2.80
CA ILE A 215 -11.53 -1.52 3.62
C ILE A 215 -11.04 -2.06 4.97
N GLY A 216 -9.91 -1.55 5.47
CA GLY A 216 -9.28 -2.00 6.70
C GLY A 216 -8.74 -0.86 7.55
N LEU A 217 -8.12 -1.20 8.68
CA LEU A 217 -7.73 -0.23 9.72
C LEU A 217 -6.82 0.90 9.22
N LYS A 218 -5.85 0.61 8.34
CA LYS A 218 -5.02 1.66 7.74
C LYS A 218 -5.88 2.70 7.02
N CYS A 219 -6.86 2.27 6.23
CA CYS A 219 -7.77 3.19 5.52
C CYS A 219 -8.61 4.00 6.52
N ALA A 220 -9.13 3.37 7.56
CA ALA A 220 -9.90 4.07 8.60
C ALA A 220 -9.06 5.12 9.35
N HIS A 221 -7.83 4.78 9.74
CA HIS A 221 -6.93 5.74 10.39
C HIS A 221 -6.48 6.86 9.44
N CYS A 222 -6.26 6.56 8.14
CA CYS A 222 -6.03 7.62 7.15
C CYS A 222 -7.23 8.54 7.00
N LEU A 223 -8.45 8.00 6.98
CA LEU A 223 -9.67 8.83 6.92
C LEU A 223 -9.77 9.74 8.15
N LEU A 224 -9.59 9.17 9.35
CA LEU A 224 -9.59 9.92 10.61
C LEU A 224 -8.56 11.04 10.60
N SER A 225 -7.34 10.75 10.15
CA SER A 225 -6.23 11.72 10.16
C SER A 225 -6.35 12.80 9.09
N ILE A 226 -6.64 12.41 7.85
CA ILE A 226 -6.51 13.28 6.68
C ILE A 226 -7.82 14.04 6.39
N CYS A 227 -8.96 13.35 6.50
CA CYS A 227 -10.26 13.92 6.16
C CYS A 227 -10.95 14.49 7.39
N LEU A 228 -10.93 13.77 8.51
CA LEU A 228 -11.62 14.20 9.74
C LEU A 228 -10.71 15.01 10.70
N HIS A 229 -9.46 15.26 10.30
CA HIS A 229 -8.47 16.03 11.07
C HIS A 229 -8.32 15.59 12.54
N ARG A 230 -8.40 14.28 12.79
CA ARG A 230 -8.21 13.66 14.12
C ARG A 230 -6.74 13.27 14.31
N ASN A 231 -6.25 13.33 15.54
CA ASN A 231 -4.87 12.94 15.89
C ASN A 231 -4.68 11.41 15.89
N ARG A 232 -4.77 10.81 14.70
CA ARG A 232 -4.63 9.36 14.50
C ARG A 232 -3.42 9.06 13.63
N PHE A 233 -2.60 8.12 14.10
CA PHE A 233 -1.39 7.72 13.41
C PHE A 233 -1.67 6.47 12.58
N ALA A 234 -1.71 6.57 11.25
CA ALA A 234 -1.97 5.41 10.40
C ALA A 234 -0.67 4.60 10.18
N VAL A 235 -0.70 3.31 10.50
CA VAL A 235 0.45 2.41 10.29
C VAL A 235 0.30 1.71 8.95
N ASP A 236 1.14 2.11 7.99
CA ASP A 236 1.21 1.47 6.69
C ASP A 236 2.36 0.43 6.63
N THR A 237 2.62 -0.13 5.45
CA THR A 237 3.66 -1.15 5.28
C THR A 237 5.09 -0.60 5.45
N HIS A 238 5.32 0.69 5.19
CA HIS A 238 6.61 1.34 5.43
C HIS A 238 6.81 1.57 6.93
N ILE A 239 5.81 2.15 7.59
CA ILE A 239 5.83 2.43 9.04
C ILE A 239 5.90 1.14 9.85
N TYR A 240 5.13 0.11 9.46
CA TYR A 240 5.22 -1.21 10.09
C TYR A 240 6.61 -1.81 9.92
N ARG A 241 7.27 -1.68 8.78
CA ARG A 241 8.65 -2.18 8.66
C ARG A 241 9.63 -1.35 9.50
N ILE A 242 9.58 -0.02 9.37
CA ILE A 242 10.48 0.91 10.05
C ILE A 242 10.39 0.75 11.57
N SER A 243 9.20 0.74 12.14
CA SER A 243 9.01 0.60 13.59
C SER A 243 9.60 -0.70 14.15
N GLY A 244 9.85 -1.71 13.31
CA GLY A 244 10.41 -2.99 13.75
C GLY A 244 11.92 -2.92 13.71
N LEU A 245 12.43 -2.35 12.60
CA LEU A 245 13.84 -2.01 12.47
C LEU A 245 14.32 -1.06 13.58
N TRP A 246 13.46 -0.14 14.04
CA TRP A 246 13.79 0.88 15.05
C TRP A 246 13.50 0.44 16.48
N GLY A 247 12.91 -0.74 16.70
CA GLY A 247 12.55 -1.20 18.05
C GLY A 247 11.41 -0.40 18.68
N TRP A 248 10.53 0.18 17.87
CA TRP A 248 9.34 0.93 18.29
C TRP A 248 8.11 0.03 18.53
N ARG A 249 8.23 -1.26 18.28
CA ARG A 249 7.26 -2.28 18.68
C ARG A 249 7.97 -3.62 18.90
N PRO A 250 7.34 -4.59 19.58
CA PRO A 250 7.79 -5.98 19.58
C PRO A 250 7.89 -6.55 18.16
N ASN A 251 8.89 -7.40 17.91
CA ASN A 251 9.15 -7.95 16.58
C ASN A 251 8.04 -8.90 16.09
N ASP A 252 7.35 -9.56 17.01
CA ASP A 252 6.23 -10.47 16.80
C ASP A 252 4.86 -9.77 16.79
N ALA A 253 4.82 -8.45 17.05
CA ALA A 253 3.58 -7.68 17.04
C ALA A 253 2.89 -7.74 15.68
N GLY A 254 1.62 -8.15 15.67
CA GLY A 254 0.79 -8.12 14.48
C GLY A 254 0.51 -6.69 13.99
N VAL A 255 0.02 -6.56 12.75
CA VAL A 255 -0.28 -5.24 12.15
C VAL A 255 -1.32 -4.45 12.97
N GLY A 256 -2.34 -5.13 13.51
CA GLY A 256 -3.35 -4.50 14.36
C GLY A 256 -2.78 -3.98 15.67
N ASP A 257 -1.94 -4.77 16.34
CA ASP A 257 -1.31 -4.38 17.60
C ASP A 257 -0.29 -3.26 17.38
N ALA A 258 0.49 -3.32 16.31
CA ALA A 258 1.39 -2.24 15.90
C ALA A 258 0.64 -0.93 15.63
N GLN A 259 -0.54 -1.03 14.99
CA GLN A 259 -1.42 0.10 14.72
C GLN A 259 -1.94 0.74 16.01
N ALA A 260 -2.42 -0.06 16.97
CA ALA A 260 -2.89 0.45 18.26
C ALA A 260 -1.74 1.05 19.08
N HIS A 261 -0.63 0.33 19.18
CA HIS A 261 0.56 0.71 19.94
C HIS A 261 1.15 2.05 19.48
N LEU A 262 1.47 2.17 18.18
CA LEU A 262 2.07 3.40 17.66
C LEU A 262 1.10 4.59 17.68
N ASN A 263 -0.20 4.35 17.57
CA ASN A 263 -1.20 5.42 17.71
C ASN A 263 -1.25 6.02 19.13
N ILE A 264 -0.90 5.23 20.15
CA ILE A 264 -0.82 5.69 21.54
C ILE A 264 0.55 6.32 21.83
N CYS A 265 1.64 5.71 21.37
CA CYS A 265 2.99 6.14 21.71
C CYS A 265 3.45 7.42 20.98
N VAL A 266 3.02 7.63 19.73
CA VAL A 266 3.40 8.83 18.95
C VAL A 266 2.64 10.05 19.48
N PRO A 267 3.31 11.14 19.86
CA PRO A 267 2.65 12.38 20.29
C PRO A 267 1.74 12.99 19.22
N ASP A 268 0.56 13.43 19.64
CA ASP A 268 -0.52 13.97 18.79
C ASP A 268 -0.07 15.08 17.84
N ASP A 269 0.76 16.00 18.35
CA ASP A 269 1.28 17.18 17.67
C ASP A 269 2.17 16.87 16.46
N ILE A 270 2.73 15.65 16.38
CA ILE A 270 3.60 15.24 15.27
C ILE A 270 3.05 14.04 14.49
N LYS A 271 1.88 13.49 14.85
CA LYS A 271 1.34 12.28 14.20
C LYS A 271 1.21 12.43 12.69
N PHE A 272 0.67 13.57 12.24
CA PHE A 272 0.42 13.82 10.83
C PHE A 272 1.73 13.91 10.04
N GLU A 273 2.67 14.75 10.49
CA GLU A 273 3.95 14.97 9.81
C GLU A 273 4.82 13.71 9.83
N LEU A 274 4.96 13.09 11.02
CA LEU A 274 5.78 11.89 11.20
C LEU A 274 5.26 10.71 10.35
N HIS A 275 3.94 10.60 10.13
CA HIS A 275 3.36 9.60 9.24
C HIS A 275 3.94 9.69 7.82
N TYR A 276 3.92 10.87 7.20
CA TYR A 276 4.42 11.05 5.83
C TYR A 276 5.94 10.99 5.76
N GLN A 277 6.63 11.58 6.73
CA GLN A 277 8.08 11.50 6.88
C GLN A 277 8.56 10.04 6.88
N LEU A 278 7.91 9.16 7.66
CA LEU A 278 8.23 7.73 7.69
C LEU A 278 7.89 7.01 6.38
N ILE A 279 6.81 7.38 5.69
CA ILE A 279 6.49 6.84 4.37
C ILE A 279 7.57 7.18 3.35
N VAL A 280 7.98 8.45 3.27
CA VAL A 280 9.04 8.90 2.36
C VAL A 280 10.36 8.23 2.70
N HIS A 281 10.75 8.24 3.97
CA HIS A 281 11.96 7.55 4.44
C HIS A 281 11.95 6.07 4.08
N GLY A 282 10.82 5.39 4.29
CA GLY A 282 10.66 3.98 3.97
C GLY A 282 10.63 3.66 2.48
N ARG A 283 10.63 4.65 1.59
CA ARG A 283 10.79 4.49 0.14
C ARG A 283 12.22 4.77 -0.30
N GLU A 284 12.83 5.81 0.25
CA GLU A 284 14.10 6.36 -0.22
C GLU A 284 15.31 5.77 0.50
N CYS A 285 15.19 5.48 1.79
CA CYS A 285 16.28 4.93 2.58
C CYS A 285 16.71 3.56 2.04
N PRO A 286 17.99 3.38 1.63
CA PRO A 286 18.50 2.11 1.11
C PRO A 286 18.36 0.93 2.09
N VAL A 287 18.25 1.23 3.39
CA VAL A 287 18.13 0.24 4.47
C VAL A 287 16.69 -0.03 4.86
N CYS A 288 15.88 1.02 5.03
CA CYS A 288 14.52 0.92 5.54
C CYS A 288 13.46 0.64 4.46
N ARG A 289 13.83 0.63 3.17
CA ARG A 289 12.94 0.21 2.08
C ARG A 289 12.66 -1.30 2.10
N GLY A 290 11.60 -1.73 1.41
CA GLY A 290 11.14 -3.13 1.43
C GLY A 290 12.20 -4.17 1.03
N ASN A 291 13.10 -3.80 0.11
CA ASN A 291 14.23 -4.64 -0.33
C ASN A 291 15.58 -4.09 0.17
N GLY A 292 15.59 -3.42 1.32
CA GLY A 292 16.81 -2.86 1.92
C GLY A 292 17.63 -3.91 2.68
N SER A 293 18.79 -3.51 3.19
CA SER A 293 19.68 -4.41 3.94
C SER A 293 19.13 -4.83 5.31
N GLY A 294 18.04 -4.22 5.79
CA GLY A 294 17.30 -4.64 6.98
C GLY A 294 18.04 -4.51 8.31
N LYS A 295 19.18 -3.79 8.36
CA LYS A 295 19.99 -3.61 9.57
C LYS A 295 20.04 -2.14 9.95
N LEU A 296 19.46 -1.76 11.09
CA LEU A 296 19.43 -0.37 11.58
C LEU A 296 20.82 0.28 11.64
N ALA A 297 21.85 -0.50 12.00
CA ALA A 297 23.25 -0.05 12.00
C ALA A 297 23.73 0.52 10.65
N ASN A 298 23.06 0.16 9.56
CA ASN A 298 23.38 0.65 8.22
C ASN A 298 22.49 1.83 7.81
N CYS A 299 21.46 2.18 8.58
CA CYS A 299 20.67 3.40 8.36
C CYS A 299 21.47 4.57 8.92
N THR A 300 22.53 4.95 8.21
CA THR A 300 23.59 5.86 8.67
C THR A 300 23.03 7.15 9.24
N ASN A 301 21.95 7.69 8.69
CA ASN A 301 21.38 8.97 9.15
C ASN A 301 20.62 8.86 10.48
N MET A 302 19.83 7.80 10.68
CA MET A 302 19.11 7.58 11.94
C MET A 302 20.07 7.04 13.01
N TYR A 303 20.95 6.09 12.65
CA TYR A 303 21.94 5.52 13.55
C TYR A 303 22.96 6.55 14.03
N ASN A 304 23.54 7.37 13.14
CA ASN A 304 24.50 8.38 13.58
C ASN A 304 23.84 9.41 14.49
N HIS A 305 22.63 9.88 14.20
CA HIS A 305 21.97 10.86 15.07
C HIS A 305 21.56 10.27 16.43
N LEU A 306 21.14 9.00 16.46
CA LEU A 306 20.89 8.29 17.73
C LEU A 306 22.20 7.98 18.49
N GLN A 307 23.35 7.78 17.83
CA GLN A 307 24.69 7.68 18.47
C GLN A 307 25.07 9.03 19.11
N HIS A 308 24.97 10.13 18.36
CA HIS A 308 25.38 11.46 18.82
C HIS A 308 24.56 11.96 20.02
N ASN A 309 23.31 11.51 20.16
CA ASN A 309 22.43 11.83 21.29
C ASN A 309 22.43 10.75 22.39
N ASN A 310 23.33 9.75 22.37
CA ASN A 310 23.38 8.64 23.33
C ASN A 310 22.08 7.81 23.44
N LEU A 311 21.25 7.78 22.39
CA LEU A 311 19.98 7.07 22.36
C LEU A 311 20.09 5.63 21.83
N LEU A 312 21.25 5.22 21.31
CA LEU A 312 21.40 3.90 20.67
C LEU A 312 21.43 2.71 21.63
N GLU A 313 22.02 2.85 22.82
CA GLU A 313 21.90 1.80 23.83
C GLU A 313 20.45 1.61 24.26
N ARG A 314 19.58 2.61 24.09
CA ARG A 314 18.15 2.53 24.46
C ARG A 314 17.29 1.93 23.34
N CYS A 315 17.66 2.07 22.07
CA CYS A 315 16.94 1.47 20.93
C CYS A 315 17.34 0.01 20.65
N TYR A 316 18.54 -0.42 21.05
CA TYR A 316 19.18 -1.66 20.56
C TYR A 316 19.12 -2.86 21.53
N ILE A 317 18.52 -2.72 22.72
CA ILE A 317 18.49 -3.83 23.69
C ILE A 317 17.40 -4.84 23.33
N ARG A 318 17.83 -5.89 22.60
CA ARG A 318 17.24 -7.25 22.38
C ARG A 318 16.95 -7.64 20.92
N VAL A 319 17.92 -7.50 20.02
CA VAL A 319 17.92 -8.28 18.75
C VAL A 319 19.07 -9.31 18.70
N THR A 320 19.95 -9.37 19.71
CA THR A 320 21.15 -10.25 19.65
C THR A 320 21.42 -11.10 20.90
N ARG A 321 20.49 -11.21 21.87
CA ARG A 321 20.75 -11.98 23.11
C ARG A 321 20.19 -13.41 23.17
N ASP A 322 19.58 -13.93 22.10
CA ASP A 322 19.14 -15.34 22.03
C ASP A 322 19.95 -16.18 21.02
N ALA A 323 21.24 -15.84 20.84
CA ALA A 323 22.17 -16.65 20.08
C ALA A 323 23.51 -16.76 20.82
N HIS A 324 23.53 -17.45 21.96
CA HIS A 324 24.67 -18.30 22.30
C HIS A 324 24.25 -19.53 23.09
N PRO A 325 24.76 -20.72 22.73
CA PRO A 325 24.52 -21.96 23.45
C PRO A 325 25.50 -22.07 24.63
N LEU A 326 25.00 -22.59 25.75
CA LEU A 326 25.75 -23.49 26.63
C LEU A 326 24.85 -24.66 26.98
#